data_AF-G0V3Q4-F1
#
_entry.id   AF-G0V3Q4-F1
#
_cell.length_a   1.000
_cell.length_b   1.000
_cell.length_c   1.000
_cell.angle_alpha   90.00
_cell.angle_beta   90.00
_cell.angle_gamma   90.00
#
_symmetry.space_group_name_H-M   'P 1'
#
loop_
_entity.id
_entity.type
_entity.pdbx_description
1 polymer ?
#
loop_
_entity_poly.entity_id
_entity_poly.type
_entity_poly.pdbx_seq_one_letter_code
_entity_poly.pdbx_strand_id
1 'polypeptide(L)'
;MIKNMTCINCPLGCQLKVEVDGEIKVSGNKCKRGEEYAKNEITNPLRIITTTVKVEGGDRPLLSVKTDKEIPKSKIFDIMKEINKVKINAPVEIGDIIIENVLGTGANIVATSKIQRAD
;
A
#
# COMPACT_ATOMS: atom_id res chain seq x y z
N MET A 1 12.95 -20.65 13.40
CA MET A 1 12.52 -20.74 11.98
C MET A 1 13.53 -20.02 11.11
N ILE A 2 13.92 -20.59 9.96
CA ILE A 2 14.77 -19.90 8.96
C ILE A 2 13.90 -19.59 7.73
N LYS A 3 13.96 -18.37 7.22
CA LYS A 3 13.25 -17.94 6.01
C LYS A 3 14.18 -17.19 5.07
N ASN A 4 14.16 -17.57 3.80
CA ASN A 4 14.89 -16.88 2.74
C ASN A 4 13.94 -15.93 2.00
N MET A 5 14.42 -14.73 1.64
CA MET A 5 13.66 -13.78 0.85
C MET A 5 14.56 -12.82 0.05
N THR A 6 14.01 -12.23 -0.99
CA THR A 6 14.69 -11.17 -1.75
C THR A 6 14.32 -9.80 -1.17
N CYS A 7 15.32 -8.97 -0.91
CA CYS A 7 15.11 -7.55 -0.62
C CYS A 7 14.56 -6.84 -1.87
N ILE A 8 13.36 -6.28 -1.81
CA ILE A 8 12.72 -5.59 -2.94
C ILE A 8 12.87 -4.07 -2.92
N ASN A 9 13.59 -3.53 -1.93
CA ASN A 9 13.75 -2.08 -1.76
C ASN A 9 14.59 -1.39 -2.84
N CYS A 10 15.39 -2.14 -3.60
CA CYS A 10 16.24 -1.60 -4.65
C CYS A 10 16.55 -2.67 -5.72
N PRO A 11 17.00 -2.27 -6.93
CA PRO A 11 17.22 -3.21 -8.04
C PRO A 11 18.33 -4.24 -7.80
N LEU A 12 19.15 -4.09 -6.76
CA LEU A 12 20.19 -5.08 -6.43
C LEU A 12 19.62 -6.42 -5.97
N GLY A 13 18.40 -6.45 -5.41
CA GLY A 13 17.72 -7.72 -5.09
C GLY A 13 18.51 -8.64 -4.15
N CYS A 14 19.08 -8.12 -3.06
CA CYS A 14 19.90 -8.91 -2.15
C CYS A 14 19.14 -10.15 -1.64
N GLN A 15 19.78 -11.32 -1.66
CA GLN A 15 19.24 -12.54 -1.07
C GLN A 15 19.45 -12.51 0.44
N LEU A 16 18.36 -12.44 1.18
CA LEU A 16 18.36 -12.32 2.63
C LEU A 16 18.00 -13.66 3.27
N LYS A 17 18.72 -14.00 4.33
CA LYS A 17 18.39 -15.10 5.23
C LYS A 17 17.98 -14.52 6.58
N VAL A 18 16.77 -14.84 7.01
CA VAL A 18 16.19 -14.37 8.27
C VAL A 18 16.01 -15.55 9.21
N GLU A 19 16.64 -15.48 10.37
CA GLU A 19 16.56 -16.48 11.42
C GLU A 19 15.73 -15.90 12.56
N VAL A 20 14.68 -16.64 12.95
CA VAL A 20 13.75 -16.28 14.02
C VAL A 20 13.87 -17.32 15.11
N ASP A 21 14.58 -16.98 16.18
CA ASP A 21 14.75 -17.82 17.37
C ASP A 21 14.82 -16.94 18.62
N GLY A 22 13.64 -16.46 19.06
CA GLY A 22 13.48 -15.41 20.08
C GLY A 22 13.88 -14.01 19.59
N GLU A 23 15.02 -13.90 18.92
CA GLU A 23 15.52 -12.69 18.25
C GLU A 23 15.47 -12.87 16.72
N ILE A 24 15.27 -11.76 15.99
CA ILE A 24 15.29 -11.74 14.53
C ILE A 24 16.68 -11.33 14.04
N LYS A 25 17.43 -12.29 13.49
CA LYS A 25 18.74 -12.07 12.88
C LYS A 25 18.61 -12.09 11.36
N VAL A 26 19.14 -11.06 10.70
CA VAL A 26 19.13 -10.93 9.24
C VAL A 26 20.56 -10.97 8.73
N SER A 27 20.80 -11.73 7.66
CA SER A 27 22.08 -11.78 6.95
C SER A 27 21.86 -11.75 5.43
N GLY A 28 22.91 -11.43 4.68
CA GLY A 28 22.87 -11.30 3.21
C GLY A 28 22.48 -9.92 2.70
N ASN A 29 22.11 -8.99 3.59
CA ASN A 29 21.88 -7.59 3.25
C ASN A 29 23.21 -6.84 3.01
N LYS A 30 23.26 -6.01 1.97
CA LYS A 30 24.40 -5.09 1.71
C LYS A 30 24.23 -3.72 2.38
N CYS A 31 23.11 -3.47 3.04
CA CYS A 31 22.80 -2.20 3.68
C CYS A 31 21.78 -2.38 4.81
N LYS A 32 21.65 -1.35 5.67
CA LYS A 32 20.69 -1.32 6.79
C LYS A 32 19.23 -1.43 6.34
N ARG A 33 18.87 -0.79 5.22
CA ARG A 33 17.51 -0.83 4.65
C ARG A 33 17.04 -2.24 4.34
N GLY A 34 17.96 -3.14 3.95
CA GLY A 34 17.62 -4.55 3.69
C GLY A 34 17.33 -5.34 4.96
N GLU A 35 18.07 -5.06 6.04
CA GLU A 35 17.81 -5.64 7.36
C GLU A 35 16.47 -5.18 7.93
N GLU A 36 16.20 -3.88 7.90
CA GLU A 36 14.92 -3.29 8.35
C GLU A 36 13.74 -3.86 7.56
N TYR A 37 13.85 -3.95 6.24
CA TYR A 37 12.84 -4.57 5.39
C TYR A 37 12.55 -6.01 5.81
N ALA A 38 13.57 -6.84 5.97
CA ALA A 38 13.38 -8.23 6.37
C ALA A 38 12.73 -8.35 7.75
N LYS A 39 13.15 -7.53 8.72
CA LYS A 39 12.52 -7.51 10.05
C LYS A 39 11.05 -7.12 9.97
N ASN A 40 10.72 -6.06 9.23
CA ASN A 40 9.34 -5.60 9.05
C ASN A 40 8.49 -6.62 8.30
N GLU A 41 9.03 -7.23 7.24
CA GLU A 41 8.31 -8.21 6.41
C GLU A 41 7.95 -9.49 7.19
N ILE A 42 8.72 -9.85 8.22
CA ILE A 42 8.43 -10.97 9.12
C ILE A 42 7.45 -10.60 10.23
N THR A 43 7.56 -9.39 10.78
CA THR A 43 6.80 -8.99 11.97
C THR A 43 5.46 -8.36 11.63
N ASN A 44 5.44 -7.36 10.74
CA ASN A 44 4.25 -6.63 10.33
C ASN A 44 4.48 -6.05 8.92
N PRO A 45 4.31 -6.86 7.85
CA PRO A 45 4.55 -6.40 6.50
C PRO A 45 3.60 -5.25 6.16
N LEU A 46 4.18 -4.10 5.76
CA LEU A 46 3.43 -2.91 5.39
C LEU A 46 3.38 -2.75 3.88
N ARG A 47 2.30 -2.18 3.34
CA ARG A 47 2.13 -1.93 1.89
C ARG A 47 1.37 -0.64 1.64
N ILE A 48 1.63 0.00 0.50
CA ILE A 48 0.73 0.99 -0.10
C ILE A 48 -0.34 0.22 -0.88
N ILE A 49 -1.62 0.49 -0.61
CA ILE A 49 -2.69 -0.02 -1.48
C ILE A 49 -2.75 0.90 -2.71
N THR A 50 -2.76 0.31 -3.89
CA THR A 50 -3.09 0.98 -5.15
C THR A 50 -4.29 0.29 -5.77
N THR A 51 -5.35 1.03 -6.08
CA THR A 51 -6.61 0.46 -6.58
C THR A 51 -7.46 1.53 -7.29
N THR A 52 -8.73 1.25 -7.52
CA THR A 52 -9.67 2.19 -8.13
C THR A 52 -10.95 2.36 -7.31
N VAL A 53 -11.61 3.50 -7.50
CA VAL A 53 -12.97 3.79 -7.01
C VAL A 53 -13.88 4.13 -8.16
N LYS A 54 -15.18 3.86 -8.02
CA LYS A 54 -16.19 4.19 -9.05
C LYS A 54 -16.46 5.69 -9.08
N VAL A 55 -16.56 6.24 -10.27
CA VAL A 55 -16.92 7.63 -10.50
C VAL A 55 -18.16 7.74 -11.36
N GLU A 56 -19.09 8.59 -10.92
CA GLU A 56 -20.32 8.92 -11.63
C GLU A 56 -20.18 10.28 -12.34
N GLY A 57 -20.71 10.37 -13.56
CA GLY A 57 -20.66 11.58 -14.39
C GLY A 57 -19.26 11.99 -14.85
N GLY A 58 -18.27 11.09 -14.78
CA GLY A 58 -16.89 11.36 -15.20
C GLY A 58 -16.58 10.94 -16.63
N ASP A 59 -15.54 11.53 -17.21
CA ASP A 59 -14.94 11.16 -18.50
C ASP A 59 -14.48 9.69 -18.57
N ARG A 60 -14.36 9.04 -17.41
CA ARG A 60 -14.17 7.59 -17.25
C ARG A 60 -14.85 7.08 -15.98
N PRO A 61 -15.22 5.79 -15.93
CA PRO A 61 -16.01 5.23 -14.82
C PRO A 61 -15.21 4.90 -13.57
N LEU A 62 -13.87 4.95 -13.62
CA LEU A 62 -12.97 4.55 -12.53
C LEU A 62 -11.86 5.58 -12.32
N LEU A 63 -11.64 5.94 -11.05
CA LEU A 63 -10.54 6.79 -10.60
C LEU A 63 -9.44 5.95 -9.97
N SER A 64 -8.19 6.21 -10.33
CA SER A 64 -7.02 5.59 -9.69
C SER A 64 -6.77 6.22 -8.33
N VAL A 65 -6.71 5.41 -7.28
CA VAL A 65 -6.46 5.84 -5.89
C VAL A 65 -5.35 5.03 -5.24
N LYS A 66 -4.76 5.59 -4.19
CA LYS A 66 -3.82 4.86 -3.33
C LYS A 66 -3.97 5.23 -1.85
N THR A 67 -3.41 4.44 -0.95
CA THR A 67 -3.13 4.95 0.40
C THR A 67 -1.98 5.96 0.37
N ASP A 68 -2.11 7.06 1.09
CA ASP A 68 -1.04 8.07 1.21
C ASP A 68 0.13 7.59 2.10
N LYS A 69 -0.12 6.61 2.98
CA LYS A 69 0.83 5.97 3.88
C LYS A 69 0.74 4.46 3.79
N GLU A 70 1.79 3.80 4.27
CA GLU A 70 1.83 2.35 4.36
C GLU A 70 0.86 1.84 5.43
N ILE A 71 0.25 0.69 5.15
CA ILE A 71 -0.69 0.02 6.06
C ILE A 71 -0.30 -1.46 6.24
N PRO A 72 -0.71 -2.11 7.34
CA PRO A 72 -0.51 -3.55 7.50
C PRO A 72 -1.14 -4.36 6.37
N LYS A 73 -0.38 -5.31 5.81
CA LYS A 73 -0.85 -6.22 4.75
C LYS A 73 -2.13 -6.97 5.14
N SER A 74 -2.28 -7.29 6.43
CA SER A 74 -3.46 -7.95 6.97
C SER A 74 -4.75 -7.14 6.78
N LYS A 75 -4.67 -5.80 6.71
CA LYS A 75 -5.82 -4.91 6.54
C LYS A 75 -6.24 -4.69 5.08
N ILE A 76 -5.48 -5.18 4.11
CA ILE A 76 -5.71 -4.88 2.69
C ILE A 76 -7.13 -5.27 2.27
N PHE A 77 -7.57 -6.48 2.59
CA PHE A 77 -8.87 -6.97 2.15
C PHE A 77 -10.04 -6.21 2.78
N ASP A 78 -9.92 -5.78 4.03
CA ASP A 78 -10.97 -5.01 4.69
C ASP A 78 -11.03 -3.58 4.16
N ILE A 79 -9.88 -2.96 3.86
CA ILE A 79 -9.84 -1.66 3.20
C ILE A 79 -10.43 -1.74 1.79
N MET A 80 -10.13 -2.80 1.03
CA MET A 80 -10.75 -3.02 -0.28
C MET A 80 -12.27 -3.13 -0.20
N LYS A 81 -12.83 -3.75 0.85
CA LYS A 81 -14.29 -3.78 1.06
C LYS A 81 -14.86 -2.38 1.30
N GLU A 82 -14.19 -1.53 2.06
CA GLU A 82 -14.64 -0.15 2.27
C GLU A 82 -14.56 0.68 0.99
N ILE A 83 -13.44 0.59 0.26
CA ILE A 83 -13.25 1.27 -1.03
C ILE A 83 -14.36 0.90 -2.02
N ASN A 84 -14.74 -0.38 -2.10
CA ASN A 84 -15.78 -0.87 -3.02
C ASN A 84 -17.19 -0.31 -2.75
N LYS A 85 -17.46 0.21 -1.54
CA LYS A 85 -18.73 0.86 -1.21
C LYS A 85 -18.78 2.31 -1.69
N VAL A 86 -17.62 2.92 -1.94
CA VAL A 86 -17.52 4.34 -2.29
C VAL A 86 -17.83 4.56 -3.76
N LYS A 87 -18.65 5.59 -3.98
CA LYS A 87 -18.86 6.21 -5.28
C LYS A 87 -18.65 7.70 -5.13
N ILE A 88 -17.96 8.31 -6.07
CA ILE A 88 -17.70 9.75 -6.09
C ILE A 88 -18.22 10.34 -7.39
N ASN A 89 -18.49 11.64 -7.40
CA ASN A 89 -18.93 12.37 -8.59
C ASN A 89 -17.77 13.14 -9.19
N ALA A 90 -17.74 13.27 -10.52
CA ALA A 90 -16.80 14.16 -11.20
C ALA A 90 -17.15 15.65 -10.99
N PRO A 91 -16.15 16.57 -11.01
CA PRO A 91 -14.73 16.33 -11.24
C PRO A 91 -13.97 15.90 -9.97
N VAL A 92 -12.79 15.31 -10.17
CA VAL A 92 -11.85 14.95 -9.10
C VAL A 92 -10.44 15.35 -9.51
N GLU A 93 -9.68 15.96 -8.60
CA GLU A 93 -8.30 16.37 -8.80
C GLU A 93 -7.30 15.43 -8.12
N ILE A 94 -6.04 15.49 -8.57
CA ILE A 94 -4.97 14.69 -7.96
C ILE A 94 -4.73 15.18 -6.53
N GLY A 95 -4.68 14.24 -5.59
CA GLY A 95 -4.49 14.53 -4.17
C GLY A 95 -5.79 14.64 -3.37
N ASP A 96 -6.96 14.65 -4.02
CA ASP A 96 -8.24 14.64 -3.32
C ASP A 96 -8.36 13.42 -2.41
N ILE A 97 -8.82 13.66 -1.18
CA ILE A 97 -9.06 12.62 -0.18
C ILE A 97 -10.43 12.01 -0.46
N ILE A 98 -10.43 10.73 -0.84
CA ILE A 98 -11.65 9.96 -1.11
C ILE A 98 -12.20 9.32 0.16
N ILE A 99 -11.30 8.82 1.02
CA ILE A 99 -11.64 8.29 2.34
C ILE A 99 -10.58 8.77 3.32
N GLU A 100 -10.98 9.54 4.32
CA GLU A 100 -10.07 9.97 5.39
C GLU A 100 -9.90 8.84 6.42
N ASN A 101 -8.67 8.64 6.90
CA ASN A 101 -8.32 7.70 7.98
C ASN A 101 -9.00 6.32 7.85
N VAL A 102 -8.79 5.65 6.71
CA VAL A 102 -9.51 4.43 6.36
C VAL A 102 -9.31 3.35 7.43
N LEU A 103 -10.42 2.87 7.99
CA LEU A 103 -10.45 1.90 9.10
C LEU A 103 -9.54 2.25 10.29
N GLY A 104 -9.40 3.54 10.60
CA GLY A 104 -8.60 4.02 11.73
C GLY A 104 -7.10 3.73 11.61
N THR A 105 -6.58 3.56 10.40
CA THR A 105 -5.17 3.23 10.15
C THR A 105 -4.22 4.43 10.22
N GLY A 106 -4.76 5.65 10.21
CA GLY A 106 -4.00 6.89 10.05
C GLY A 106 -3.61 7.19 8.60
N ALA A 107 -4.02 6.34 7.65
CA ALA A 107 -3.81 6.51 6.20
C ALA A 107 -5.11 6.94 5.51
N ASN A 108 -4.98 7.81 4.51
CA ASN A 108 -6.08 8.27 3.66
C ASN A 108 -6.06 7.51 2.33
N ILE A 109 -7.23 7.34 1.71
CA ILE A 109 -7.34 6.97 0.30
C ILE A 109 -7.36 8.25 -0.53
N VAL A 110 -6.36 8.44 -1.38
CA VAL A 110 -6.15 9.66 -2.16
C VAL A 110 -6.18 9.41 -3.66
N ALA A 111 -6.70 10.36 -4.42
CA ALA A 111 -6.71 10.36 -5.88
C ALA A 111 -5.29 10.50 -6.45
N THR A 112 -4.99 9.68 -7.46
CA THR A 112 -3.69 9.70 -8.17
C THR A 112 -3.80 10.12 -9.63
N SER A 113 -5.01 10.36 -10.12
CA SER A 113 -5.29 10.89 -11.44
C SER A 113 -6.48 11.84 -11.36
N LYS A 114 -6.63 12.74 -12.33
CA LYS A 114 -7.79 13.64 -12.42
C LYS A 114 -8.91 13.03 -13.24
N ILE A 115 -10.17 13.28 -12.88
CA ILE A 115 -11.35 12.94 -13.70
C ILE A 115 -12.13 14.22 -13.97
N GLN A 116 -12.44 14.46 -15.25
CA GLN A 116 -13.30 15.57 -15.67
C GLN A 116 -14.74 15.08 -15.75
N ARG A 117 -15.71 16.01 -15.79
CA ARG A 117 -17.09 15.63 -16.07
C ARG A 117 -17.20 15.11 -17.51
N ALA A 118 -18.05 14.10 -17.71
CA ALA A 118 -18.45 13.71 -19.05
C ALA A 118 -19.27 14.85 -19.68
N ASP A 119 -19.02 15.13 -20.96
CA ASP A 119 -19.79 16.07 -21.77
C ASP A 119 -21.21 15.56 -22.05
#